data_AF-A0A937TH42-F1
#
_entry.id   AF-A0A937TH42-F1
#
_cell.length_a   1.000
_cell.length_b   1.000
_cell.length_c   1.000
_cell.angle_alpha   90.00
_cell.angle_beta   90.00
_cell.angle_gamma   90.00
#
_symmetry.space_group_name_H-M   'P 1'
#
loop_
_entity.id
_entity.type
_entity.pdbx_description
1 polymer ?
#
loop_
_entity_poly.entity_id
_entity_poly.type
_entity_poly.pdbx_seq_one_letter_code
_entity_poly.pdbx_strand_id
1 'polypeptide(L)'
;MHAFFRYQYIRINWSWYHFYRSRYYQGWDGAAIEYYQKAINKGIDEALIKLANIYTEINRKKEAEKLYLKAIDTGDINGLNNLANLYSDSGNNKYAEKFYLKAIKSGNIDAIYNLGLHYTNIDQMSKAEKYFQLAIDKGNIDALNSLALMYYYTNQKRKKAVELIEKYIAKNNDIFGLLSYVRILLWAGKMEIFETQVQKLVPELIKNNNSNKLAILFIEFLVHKQYYLALQLFKDHNIGNQLKDMIKPLYYVTVGFIPGAEYVEELLKPGRELEENIKQFKEYIQEKQKVYY
;
A
#
# COMPACT_ATOMS: atom_id res chain seq x y z
N MET A 1 6.82 19.24 5.10
CA MET A 1 7.46 17.92 5.33
C MET A 1 6.48 16.74 5.50
N HIS A 2 5.18 16.97 5.76
CA HIS A 2 4.18 15.89 5.95
C HIS A 2 3.63 15.23 4.67
N ALA A 3 3.79 15.84 3.49
CA ALA A 3 3.30 15.26 2.23
C ALA A 3 4.24 14.16 1.66
N PHE A 4 5.53 14.20 1.99
CA PHE A 4 6.53 13.32 1.37
C PHE A 4 6.40 11.85 1.78
N PHE A 5 5.89 11.57 2.99
CA PHE A 5 5.72 10.21 3.51
C PHE A 5 4.38 9.56 3.11
N ARG A 6 3.35 10.33 2.75
CA ARG A 6 2.07 9.78 2.25
C ARG A 6 2.22 9.07 0.90
N TYR A 7 3.19 9.48 0.09
CA TYR A 7 3.41 8.98 -1.27
C TYR A 7 4.30 7.74 -1.37
N GLN A 8 5.13 7.47 -0.35
CA GLN A 8 6.08 6.37 -0.44
C GLN A 8 5.47 4.99 -0.14
N TYR A 9 4.41 4.90 0.67
CA TYR A 9 3.81 3.61 1.02
C TYR A 9 3.19 2.86 -0.18
N ILE A 10 2.65 3.59 -1.16
CA ILE A 10 2.10 2.99 -2.39
C ILE A 10 3.24 2.68 -3.39
N ARG A 11 4.32 3.48 -3.42
CA ARG A 11 5.45 3.29 -4.34
C ARG A 11 6.50 2.26 -3.91
N ILE A 12 6.76 2.10 -2.62
CA ILE A 12 7.84 1.22 -2.10
C ILE A 12 7.56 -0.27 -2.43
N ASN A 13 6.30 -0.68 -2.51
CA ASN A 13 5.95 -2.03 -2.94
C ASN A 13 6.20 -2.29 -4.44
N TRP A 14 6.23 -1.24 -5.26
CA TRP A 14 6.39 -1.38 -6.70
C TRP A 14 7.85 -1.31 -7.13
N SER A 15 8.71 -0.53 -6.47
CA SER A 15 10.12 -0.41 -6.85
C SER A 15 10.94 -1.70 -6.66
N TRP A 16 10.76 -2.40 -5.53
CA TRP A 16 11.40 -3.69 -5.28
C TRP A 16 10.78 -4.83 -6.10
N TYR A 17 9.46 -4.80 -6.30
CA TYR A 17 8.75 -5.71 -7.20
C TYR A 17 9.23 -5.56 -8.65
N HIS A 18 9.31 -4.33 -9.18
CA HIS A 18 9.83 -4.07 -10.52
C HIS A 18 11.32 -4.39 -10.67
N PHE A 19 12.13 -4.19 -9.62
CA PHE A 19 13.56 -4.51 -9.66
C PHE A 19 13.82 -6.02 -9.71
N TYR A 20 13.15 -6.83 -8.87
CA TYR A 20 13.25 -8.29 -8.90
C TYR A 20 12.58 -8.88 -10.15
N ARG A 21 11.44 -8.32 -10.59
CA ARG A 21 10.72 -8.74 -11.79
C ARG A 21 11.51 -8.42 -13.07
N SER A 22 12.14 -7.24 -13.17
CA SER A 22 12.97 -6.83 -14.32
C SER A 22 14.10 -7.81 -14.64
N ARG A 23 14.81 -8.33 -13.62
CA ARG A 23 15.91 -9.30 -13.82
C ARG A 23 15.44 -10.71 -14.18
N TYR A 24 14.29 -11.13 -13.67
CA TYR A 24 13.75 -12.49 -13.91
C TYR A 24 13.02 -12.58 -15.26
N TYR A 25 12.42 -11.48 -15.74
CA TYR A 25 11.59 -11.45 -16.96
C TYR A 25 12.32 -10.95 -18.21
N GLN A 26 13.50 -10.32 -18.12
CA GLN A 26 14.24 -9.86 -19.31
C GLN A 26 14.45 -10.94 -20.40
N GLY A 27 14.56 -12.22 -20.02
CA GLY A 27 14.61 -13.35 -20.97
C GLY A 27 13.25 -13.80 -21.51
N TRP A 28 12.17 -13.66 -20.75
CA TRP A 28 10.81 -14.03 -21.14
C TRP A 28 10.10 -12.92 -21.94
N ASP A 29 10.40 -11.66 -21.64
CA ASP A 29 9.84 -10.48 -22.30
C ASP A 29 10.22 -10.45 -23.78
N GLY A 30 11.44 -10.85 -24.14
CA GLY A 30 11.88 -10.92 -25.53
C GLY A 30 11.05 -11.88 -26.40
N ALA A 31 10.84 -13.11 -25.91
CA ALA A 31 10.03 -14.11 -26.59
C ALA A 31 8.55 -13.70 -26.64
N ALA A 32 8.02 -13.12 -25.55
CA ALA A 32 6.65 -12.62 -25.50
C ALA A 32 6.44 -11.43 -26.46
N ILE A 33 7.40 -10.51 -26.54
CA ILE A 33 7.39 -9.39 -27.50
C ILE A 33 7.32 -9.92 -28.93
N GLU A 34 8.19 -10.88 -29.29
CA GLU A 34 8.18 -11.47 -30.63
C GLU A 34 6.85 -12.17 -30.94
N TYR A 35 6.32 -12.92 -29.97
CA TYR A 35 5.04 -13.62 -30.10
C TYR A 35 3.88 -12.65 -30.36
N TYR A 36 3.74 -11.61 -29.54
CA TYR A 36 2.66 -10.63 -29.71
C TYR A 36 2.85 -9.78 -30.96
N GLN A 37 4.09 -9.48 -31.37
CA GLN A 37 4.36 -8.80 -32.63
C GLN A 37 3.91 -9.64 -33.84
N LYS A 38 4.18 -10.96 -33.83
CA LYS A 38 3.67 -11.88 -34.86
C LYS A 38 2.15 -11.96 -34.87
N ALA A 39 1.51 -11.94 -33.71
CA ALA A 39 0.05 -11.94 -33.59
C ALA A 39 -0.57 -10.66 -34.18
N ILE A 40 -0.01 -9.49 -33.85
CA ILE A 40 -0.43 -8.19 -34.42
C ILE A 40 -0.26 -8.18 -35.95
N ASN A 41 0.86 -8.71 -36.46
CA ASN A 41 1.09 -8.80 -37.91
C ASN A 41 0.11 -9.74 -38.62
N LYS A 42 -0.54 -10.65 -37.90
CA LYS A 42 -1.62 -11.51 -38.38
C LYS A 42 -3.02 -10.91 -38.19
N GLY A 43 -3.12 -9.66 -37.72
CA GLY A 43 -4.39 -8.97 -37.50
C GLY A 43 -5.11 -9.34 -36.20
N ILE A 44 -4.39 -9.87 -35.20
CA ILE A 44 -4.95 -10.18 -33.87
C ILE A 44 -4.81 -8.93 -32.99
N ASP A 45 -5.86 -8.12 -32.93
CA ASP A 45 -5.85 -6.82 -32.23
C ASP A 45 -5.73 -6.96 -30.70
N GLU A 46 -6.19 -8.08 -30.12
CA GLU A 46 -6.07 -8.33 -28.67
C GLU A 46 -4.62 -8.39 -28.19
N ALA A 47 -3.68 -8.66 -29.11
CA ALA A 47 -2.24 -8.66 -28.82
C ALA A 47 -1.67 -7.24 -28.62
N LEU A 48 -2.35 -6.18 -29.09
CA LEU A 48 -1.91 -4.80 -28.95
C LEU A 48 -1.75 -4.40 -27.48
N ILE A 49 -2.78 -4.66 -26.66
CA ILE A 49 -2.73 -4.34 -25.23
C ILE A 49 -1.69 -5.19 -24.50
N LYS A 50 -1.56 -6.47 -24.84
CA LYS A 50 -0.58 -7.35 -24.18
C LYS A 50 0.84 -6.86 -24.44
N LEU A 51 1.16 -6.53 -25.69
CA LEU A 51 2.47 -5.98 -26.03
C LEU A 51 2.71 -4.60 -25.42
N ALA A 52 1.69 -3.73 -25.40
CA ALA A 52 1.77 -2.42 -24.77
C ALA A 52 2.04 -2.49 -23.25
N ASN A 53 1.40 -3.45 -22.57
CA ASN A 53 1.63 -3.71 -21.15
C ASN A 53 3.09 -4.13 -20.91
N ILE A 54 3.63 -5.05 -21.73
CA ILE A 54 5.05 -5.47 -21.63
C ILE A 54 5.97 -4.26 -21.83
N TYR A 55 5.74 -3.44 -22.85
CA TYR A 55 6.52 -2.23 -23.07
C TYR A 55 6.40 -1.23 -21.92
N THR A 56 5.25 -1.14 -21.26
CA THR A 56 5.10 -0.32 -20.05
C THR A 56 5.96 -0.85 -18.91
N GLU A 57 5.95 -2.18 -18.68
CA GLU A 57 6.72 -2.84 -17.63
C GLU A 57 8.24 -2.70 -17.82
N ILE A 58 8.73 -2.78 -19.06
CA ILE A 58 10.15 -2.56 -19.39
C ILE A 58 10.50 -1.09 -19.66
N ASN A 59 9.64 -0.16 -19.25
CA ASN A 59 9.81 1.29 -19.33
C ASN A 59 10.01 1.85 -20.76
N ARG A 60 9.54 1.14 -21.79
CA ARG A 60 9.46 1.59 -23.19
C ARG A 60 8.14 2.33 -23.44
N LYS A 61 7.97 3.44 -22.72
CA LYS A 61 6.70 4.18 -22.64
C LYS A 61 6.18 4.67 -23.99
N LYS A 62 7.06 5.13 -24.89
CA LYS A 62 6.65 5.64 -26.22
C LYS A 62 6.08 4.53 -27.10
N GLU A 63 6.66 3.34 -27.03
CA GLU A 63 6.18 2.17 -27.77
C GLU A 63 4.87 1.65 -27.18
N ALA A 64 4.75 1.62 -25.85
CA ALA A 64 3.49 1.31 -25.17
C ALA A 64 2.37 2.28 -25.57
N GLU A 65 2.63 3.60 -25.56
CA GLU A 65 1.68 4.64 -25.96
C GLU A 65 1.15 4.41 -27.38
N LYS A 66 2.03 4.16 -28.35
CA LYS A 66 1.63 3.88 -29.74
C LYS A 66 0.71 2.67 -29.85
N LEU A 67 0.99 1.61 -29.09
CA LEU A 67 0.19 0.39 -29.13
C LEU A 67 -1.16 0.55 -28.41
N TYR A 68 -1.21 1.28 -27.29
CA TYR A 68 -2.49 1.61 -26.66
C TYR A 68 -3.36 2.47 -27.58
N LEU A 69 -2.79 3.46 -28.28
CA LEU A 69 -3.52 4.26 -29.26
C LEU A 69 -4.09 3.38 -30.37
N LYS A 70 -3.31 2.45 -30.92
CA LYS A 70 -3.81 1.47 -31.90
C LYS A 70 -4.93 0.61 -31.33
N ALA A 71 -4.79 0.12 -30.10
CA ALA A 71 -5.83 -0.68 -29.44
C ALA A 71 -7.15 0.11 -29.26
N ILE A 72 -7.04 1.41 -28.98
CA ILE A 72 -8.20 2.31 -28.90
C ILE A 72 -8.86 2.46 -30.29
N ASP A 73 -8.06 2.58 -31.35
CA ASP A 73 -8.54 2.72 -32.72
C ASP A 73 -9.26 1.45 -33.22
N THR A 74 -8.85 0.27 -32.72
CA THR A 74 -9.54 -1.02 -32.96
C THR A 74 -10.77 -1.23 -32.06
N GLY A 75 -11.09 -0.27 -31.19
CA GLY A 75 -12.27 -0.32 -30.31
C GLY A 75 -12.04 -0.97 -28.95
N ASP A 76 -10.80 -1.34 -28.59
CA ASP A 76 -10.50 -1.90 -27.26
C ASP A 76 -10.48 -0.81 -26.19
N ILE A 77 -11.55 -0.79 -25.41
CA ILE A 77 -11.80 0.19 -24.35
C ILE A 77 -10.75 0.11 -23.23
N ASN A 78 -10.11 -1.04 -23.02
CA ASN A 78 -9.05 -1.18 -22.01
C ASN A 78 -7.80 -0.37 -22.38
N GLY A 79 -7.57 -0.10 -23.67
CA GLY A 79 -6.50 0.77 -24.13
C GLY A 79 -6.63 2.19 -23.57
N LEU A 80 -7.85 2.68 -23.34
CA LEU A 80 -8.08 4.00 -22.73
C LEU A 80 -7.62 4.05 -21.28
N ASN A 81 -7.96 3.03 -20.48
CA ASN A 81 -7.56 2.94 -19.07
C ASN A 81 -6.03 2.79 -18.95
N ASN A 82 -5.42 1.91 -19.75
CA ASN A 82 -3.99 1.66 -19.64
C ASN A 82 -3.15 2.83 -20.17
N LEU A 83 -3.62 3.54 -21.19
CA LEU A 83 -3.00 4.79 -21.64
C LEU A 83 -3.11 5.88 -20.57
N ALA A 84 -4.24 5.95 -19.86
CA ALA A 84 -4.40 6.87 -18.74
C ALA A 84 -3.42 6.56 -17.58
N ASN A 85 -3.24 5.27 -17.24
CA ASN A 85 -2.22 4.81 -16.28
C ASN A 85 -0.82 5.28 -16.72
N LEU A 86 -0.46 5.06 -17.99
CA LEU A 86 0.83 5.46 -18.55
C LEU A 86 1.10 6.98 -18.42
N TYR A 87 0.08 7.81 -18.68
CA TYR A 87 0.18 9.25 -18.48
C TYR A 87 0.26 9.63 -17.01
N SER A 88 -0.52 8.98 -16.15
CA SER A 88 -0.48 9.17 -14.69
C SER A 88 0.93 8.91 -14.15
N ASP A 89 1.55 7.79 -14.54
CA ASP A 89 2.90 7.41 -14.11
C ASP A 89 3.99 8.33 -14.65
N SER A 90 3.70 9.03 -15.75
CA SER A 90 4.60 10.01 -16.37
C SER A 90 4.35 11.44 -15.86
N GLY A 91 3.45 11.62 -14.89
CA GLY A 91 3.10 12.93 -14.32
C GLY A 91 2.28 13.82 -15.26
N ASN A 92 1.76 13.27 -16.36
CA ASN A 92 0.98 14.01 -17.34
C ASN A 92 -0.52 14.02 -16.95
N ASN A 93 -0.81 14.71 -15.84
CA ASN A 93 -2.10 14.67 -15.15
C ASN A 93 -3.30 15.05 -16.05
N LYS A 94 -3.12 16.03 -16.93
CA LYS A 94 -4.17 16.48 -17.87
C LYS A 94 -4.58 15.36 -18.82
N TYR A 95 -3.62 14.63 -19.36
CA TYR A 95 -3.91 13.52 -20.28
C TYR A 95 -4.41 12.29 -19.51
N ALA A 96 -3.85 12.00 -18.33
CA ALA A 96 -4.37 10.94 -17.47
C ALA A 96 -5.86 11.13 -17.18
N GLU A 97 -6.26 12.29 -16.64
CA GLU A 97 -7.66 12.63 -16.36
C GLU A 97 -8.53 12.53 -17.62
N LYS A 98 -8.07 13.08 -18.76
CA LYS A 98 -8.80 13.00 -20.04
C LYS A 98 -9.09 11.55 -20.46
N PHE A 99 -8.08 10.68 -20.41
CA PHE A 99 -8.22 9.30 -20.87
C PHE A 99 -8.99 8.42 -19.88
N TYR A 100 -8.82 8.59 -18.57
CA TYR A 100 -9.68 7.92 -17.59
C TYR A 100 -11.15 8.30 -17.78
N LEU A 101 -11.46 9.59 -17.94
CA LEU A 101 -12.84 10.03 -18.19
C LEU A 101 -13.42 9.45 -19.48
N LYS A 102 -12.61 9.31 -20.53
CA LYS A 102 -13.02 8.65 -21.79
C LYS A 102 -13.27 7.15 -21.57
N ALA A 103 -12.42 6.46 -20.81
CA ALA A 103 -12.58 5.06 -20.46
C ALA A 103 -13.89 4.83 -19.68
N ILE A 104 -14.16 5.65 -18.66
CA ILE A 104 -15.39 5.59 -17.85
C ILE A 104 -16.64 5.80 -18.72
N LYS A 105 -16.62 6.81 -19.61
CA LYS A 105 -17.72 7.05 -20.56
C LYS A 105 -17.95 5.88 -21.51
N SER A 106 -16.91 5.12 -21.79
CA SER A 106 -16.95 3.91 -22.64
C SER A 106 -17.30 2.65 -21.83
N GLY A 107 -17.63 2.78 -20.54
CA GLY A 107 -18.06 1.65 -19.70
C GLY A 107 -16.93 0.89 -18.99
N ASN A 108 -15.69 1.39 -19.02
CA ASN A 108 -14.59 0.80 -18.25
C ASN A 108 -14.77 1.11 -16.75
N ILE A 109 -15.14 0.10 -15.97
CA ILE A 109 -15.38 0.26 -14.52
C ILE A 109 -14.06 0.41 -13.76
N ASP A 110 -12.99 -0.26 -14.18
CA ASP A 110 -11.66 -0.18 -13.54
C ASP A 110 -11.10 1.25 -13.60
N ALA A 111 -11.37 1.97 -14.68
CA ALA A 111 -10.97 3.37 -14.84
C ALA A 111 -11.58 4.30 -13.77
N ILE A 112 -12.75 3.95 -13.19
CA ILE A 112 -13.36 4.73 -12.10
C ILE A 112 -12.45 4.68 -10.87
N TYR A 113 -12.02 3.47 -10.50
CA TYR A 113 -11.13 3.26 -9.36
C TYR A 113 -9.74 3.88 -9.61
N ASN A 114 -9.17 3.65 -10.80
CA ASN A 114 -7.85 4.18 -11.16
C ASN A 114 -7.84 5.71 -11.21
N LEU A 115 -8.94 6.35 -11.62
CA LEU A 115 -9.08 7.80 -11.54
C LEU A 115 -9.14 8.31 -10.09
N GLY A 116 -9.78 7.56 -9.19
CA GLY A 116 -9.75 7.84 -7.74
C GLY A 116 -8.33 7.80 -7.18
N LEU A 117 -7.55 6.77 -7.54
CA LEU A 117 -6.12 6.67 -7.21
C LEU A 117 -5.32 7.81 -7.81
N HIS A 118 -5.55 8.15 -9.08
CA HIS A 118 -4.88 9.26 -9.75
C HIS A 118 -5.10 10.58 -9.02
N TYR A 119 -6.35 10.91 -8.65
CA TYR A 119 -6.62 12.12 -7.88
C TYR A 119 -5.99 12.11 -6.49
N THR A 120 -5.90 10.95 -5.84
CA THR A 120 -5.16 10.81 -4.58
C THR A 120 -3.68 11.15 -4.78
N ASN A 121 -3.09 10.67 -5.88
CA ASN A 121 -1.69 10.89 -6.25
C ASN A 121 -1.36 12.31 -6.74
N ILE A 122 -2.36 13.19 -6.87
CA ILE A 122 -2.15 14.61 -7.19
C ILE A 122 -2.82 15.52 -6.16
N ASP A 123 -3.06 14.97 -4.96
CA ASP A 123 -3.64 15.66 -3.81
C ASP A 123 -5.04 16.30 -4.04
N GLN A 124 -5.80 15.81 -5.03
CA GLN A 124 -7.18 16.24 -5.31
C GLN A 124 -8.20 15.39 -4.54
N MET A 125 -8.14 15.43 -3.20
CA MET A 125 -8.89 14.55 -2.29
C MET A 125 -10.41 14.58 -2.51
N SER A 126 -11.01 15.74 -2.77
CA SER A 126 -12.46 15.84 -3.02
C SER A 126 -12.89 15.11 -4.29
N LYS A 127 -12.04 15.11 -5.33
CA LYS A 127 -12.30 14.34 -6.55
C LYS A 127 -12.04 12.85 -6.30
N ALA A 128 -10.95 12.50 -5.62
CA ALA A 128 -10.65 11.12 -5.25
C ALA A 128 -11.83 10.47 -4.50
N GLU A 129 -12.37 11.16 -3.49
CA GLU A 129 -13.53 10.72 -2.73
C GLU A 129 -14.74 10.41 -3.64
N LYS A 130 -15.06 11.32 -4.56
CA LYS A 130 -16.17 11.15 -5.50
C LYS A 130 -16.01 9.89 -6.35
N TYR A 131 -14.81 9.64 -6.87
CA TYR A 131 -14.57 8.49 -7.75
C TYR A 131 -14.44 7.18 -6.98
N PHE A 132 -13.88 7.17 -5.76
CA PHE A 132 -13.94 5.98 -4.92
C PHE A 132 -15.37 5.63 -4.54
N GLN A 133 -16.21 6.61 -4.18
CA GLN A 133 -17.63 6.35 -3.91
C GLN A 133 -18.34 5.77 -5.12
N LEU A 134 -18.12 6.34 -6.31
CA LEU A 134 -18.67 5.81 -7.56
C LEU A 134 -18.16 4.38 -7.85
N ALA A 135 -16.89 4.08 -7.58
CA ALA A 135 -16.33 2.74 -7.75
C ALA A 135 -16.98 1.73 -6.79
N ILE A 136 -17.22 2.12 -5.54
CA ILE A 136 -17.96 1.31 -4.55
C ILE A 136 -19.38 1.03 -5.05
N ASP A 137 -20.07 2.05 -5.56
CA ASP A 137 -21.44 1.93 -6.08
C ASP A 137 -21.50 1.02 -7.33
N LYS A 138 -20.39 0.88 -8.05
CA LYS A 138 -20.20 -0.06 -9.18
C LYS A 138 -19.66 -1.43 -8.75
N GLY A 139 -19.51 -1.69 -7.46
CA GLY A 139 -19.12 -2.98 -6.92
C GLY A 139 -17.61 -3.21 -6.79
N ASN A 140 -16.78 -2.20 -7.00
CA ASN A 140 -15.34 -2.31 -6.76
C ASN A 140 -15.06 -2.35 -5.25
N ILE A 141 -14.64 -3.51 -4.75
CA ILE A 141 -14.39 -3.74 -3.32
C ILE A 141 -13.13 -3.01 -2.85
N ASP A 142 -12.08 -2.93 -3.67
CA ASP A 142 -10.82 -2.27 -3.31
C ASP A 142 -10.98 -0.78 -3.04
N ALA A 143 -11.96 -0.14 -3.69
CA ALA A 143 -12.33 1.24 -3.42
C ALA A 143 -12.79 1.48 -1.97
N LEU A 144 -13.30 0.46 -1.26
CA LEU A 144 -13.64 0.55 0.17
C LEU A 144 -12.38 0.82 1.01
N ASN A 145 -11.34 0.00 0.85
CA ASN A 145 -10.09 0.13 1.59
C ASN A 145 -9.37 1.45 1.21
N SER A 146 -9.30 1.76 -0.08
CA SER A 146 -8.66 3.00 -0.56
C SER A 146 -9.34 4.26 0.00
N LEU A 147 -10.67 4.30 0.03
CA LEU A 147 -11.40 5.42 0.63
C LEU A 147 -11.22 5.49 2.15
N ALA A 148 -11.21 4.34 2.83
CA ALA A 148 -10.97 4.27 4.28
C ALA A 148 -9.56 4.78 4.65
N LEU A 149 -8.54 4.37 3.90
CA LEU A 149 -7.17 4.84 4.04
C LEU A 149 -7.05 6.33 3.71
N MET A 150 -7.73 6.82 2.67
CA MET A 150 -7.74 8.25 2.35
C MET A 150 -8.26 9.07 3.53
N TYR A 151 -9.35 8.64 4.16
CA TYR A 151 -9.89 9.27 5.36
C TYR A 151 -8.94 9.18 6.57
N TYR A 152 -8.28 8.03 6.78
CA TYR A 152 -7.24 7.89 7.79
C TYR A 152 -6.09 8.88 7.57
N TYR A 153 -5.49 8.90 6.37
CA TYR A 153 -4.35 9.76 6.07
C TYR A 153 -4.71 11.23 6.09
N THR A 154 -5.91 11.61 5.65
CA THR A 154 -6.40 12.99 5.72
C THR A 154 -6.89 13.39 7.12
N ASN A 155 -6.95 12.44 8.06
CA ASN A 155 -7.51 12.60 9.40
C ASN A 155 -8.96 13.14 9.38
N GLN A 156 -9.79 12.61 8.48
CA GLN A 156 -11.17 13.03 8.28
C GLN A 156 -12.12 11.84 8.34
N LYS A 157 -13.41 12.08 8.62
CA LYS A 157 -14.50 11.08 8.47
C LYS A 157 -14.20 9.73 9.16
N ARG A 158 -13.62 9.80 10.36
CA ARG A 158 -13.16 8.64 11.16
C ARG A 158 -14.15 7.50 11.28
N LYS A 159 -15.40 7.81 11.65
CA LYS A 159 -16.47 6.79 11.75
C LYS A 159 -16.70 6.08 10.41
N LYS A 160 -16.76 6.83 9.31
CA LYS A 160 -16.96 6.29 7.96
C LYS A 160 -15.78 5.44 7.51
N ALA A 161 -14.55 5.81 7.86
CA ALA A 161 -13.37 4.99 7.61
C ALA A 161 -13.47 3.60 8.26
N VAL A 162 -13.89 3.52 9.53
CA VAL A 162 -14.12 2.24 10.23
C VAL A 162 -15.19 1.41 9.50
N GLU A 163 -16.34 2.02 9.16
CA GLU A 163 -17.41 1.31 8.45
C GLU A 163 -16.98 0.77 7.08
N LEU A 164 -16.14 1.52 6.35
CA LEU A 164 -15.64 1.12 5.03
C LEU A 164 -14.65 -0.04 5.13
N ILE A 165 -13.70 0.01 6.07
CA ILE A 165 -12.71 -1.07 6.22
C ILE A 165 -13.32 -2.35 6.78
N GLU A 166 -14.34 -2.26 7.65
CA GLU A 166 -15.10 -3.42 8.11
C GLU A 166 -15.83 -4.11 6.95
N LYS A 167 -16.46 -3.32 6.06
CA LYS A 167 -17.07 -3.84 4.82
C LYS A 167 -16.05 -4.49 3.89
N TYR A 168 -14.84 -3.96 3.82
CA TYR A 168 -13.76 -4.55 3.03
C TYR A 168 -13.35 -5.91 3.61
N ILE A 169 -13.02 -5.98 4.90
CA ILE A 169 -12.57 -7.20 5.58
C ILE A 169 -13.63 -8.31 5.53
N ALA A 170 -14.91 -7.95 5.63
CA ALA A 170 -16.00 -8.92 5.51
C ALA A 170 -16.06 -9.61 4.12
N LYS A 171 -15.51 -8.98 3.08
CA LYS A 171 -15.50 -9.50 1.70
C LYS A 171 -14.13 -10.01 1.26
N ASN A 172 -13.06 -9.41 1.78
CA ASN A 172 -11.69 -9.75 1.44
C ASN A 172 -10.83 -9.69 2.70
N ASN A 173 -10.38 -10.85 3.16
CA ASN A 173 -9.57 -10.99 4.36
C ASN A 173 -8.11 -11.29 4.00
N ASP A 174 -7.49 -10.38 3.24
CA ASP A 174 -6.07 -10.43 2.94
C ASP A 174 -5.23 -9.66 3.98
N ILE A 175 -3.93 -9.92 4.01
CA ILE A 175 -2.99 -9.30 4.96
C ILE A 175 -2.94 -7.77 4.82
N PHE A 176 -3.14 -7.25 3.60
CA PHE A 176 -3.09 -5.81 3.36
C PHE A 176 -4.33 -5.12 3.94
N GLY A 177 -5.50 -5.71 3.75
CA GLY A 177 -6.74 -5.34 4.42
C GLY A 177 -6.60 -5.33 5.91
N LEU A 178 -6.09 -6.42 6.50
CA LEU A 178 -5.93 -6.54 7.95
C LEU A 178 -5.00 -5.47 8.51
N LEU A 179 -3.89 -5.16 7.81
CA LEU A 179 -3.01 -4.04 8.17
C LEU A 179 -3.75 -2.70 8.18
N SER A 180 -4.48 -2.39 7.12
CA SER A 180 -5.30 -1.17 7.04
C SER A 180 -6.33 -1.13 8.17
N TYR A 181 -6.97 -2.27 8.47
CA TYR A 181 -7.99 -2.37 9.49
C TYR A 181 -7.44 -2.09 10.89
N VAL A 182 -6.35 -2.74 11.26
CA VAL A 182 -5.68 -2.53 12.55
C VAL A 182 -5.28 -1.06 12.72
N ARG A 183 -4.73 -0.41 11.68
CA ARG A 183 -4.39 1.02 11.69
C ARG A 183 -5.59 1.92 11.93
N ILE A 184 -6.67 1.67 11.18
CA ILE A 184 -7.89 2.45 11.27
C ILE A 184 -8.56 2.26 12.63
N LEU A 185 -8.57 1.05 13.19
CA LEU A 185 -9.11 0.77 14.52
C LEU A 185 -8.32 1.50 15.61
N LEU A 186 -6.99 1.46 15.55
CA LEU A 186 -6.11 2.17 16.48
C LEU A 186 -6.37 3.67 16.45
N TRP A 187 -6.38 4.27 15.25
CA TRP A 187 -6.70 5.69 15.06
C TRP A 187 -8.13 6.05 15.49
N ALA A 188 -9.06 5.13 15.33
CA ALA A 188 -10.45 5.30 15.75
C ALA A 188 -10.67 5.08 17.25
N GLY A 189 -9.67 4.60 17.99
CA GLY A 189 -9.78 4.27 19.42
C GLY A 189 -10.64 3.03 19.68
N LYS A 190 -10.77 2.12 18.71
CA LYS A 190 -11.57 0.89 18.81
C LYS A 190 -10.74 -0.25 19.40
N MET A 191 -10.28 -0.07 20.65
CA MET A 191 -9.22 -0.88 21.28
C MET A 191 -9.56 -2.37 21.41
N GLU A 192 -10.78 -2.72 21.83
CA GLU A 192 -11.18 -4.13 21.99
C GLU A 192 -11.07 -4.93 20.68
N ILE A 193 -11.60 -4.36 19.59
CA ILE A 193 -11.53 -4.98 18.26
C ILE A 193 -10.08 -4.95 17.74
N PHE A 194 -9.39 -3.83 17.95
CA PHE A 194 -7.99 -3.67 17.55
C PHE A 194 -7.10 -4.76 18.13
N GLU A 195 -7.12 -5.00 19.43
CA GLU A 195 -6.31 -6.02 20.10
C GLU A 195 -6.59 -7.42 19.53
N THR A 196 -7.87 -7.73 19.30
CA THR A 196 -8.29 -9.00 18.68
C THR A 196 -7.71 -9.18 17.27
N GLN A 197 -7.71 -8.13 16.45
CA GLN A 197 -7.16 -8.22 15.09
C GLN A 197 -5.62 -8.25 15.08
N VAL A 198 -4.97 -7.58 16.03
CA VAL A 198 -3.50 -7.62 16.18
C VAL A 198 -3.02 -9.03 16.48
N GLN A 199 -3.71 -9.76 17.36
CA GLN A 199 -3.38 -11.15 17.69
C GLN A 199 -3.48 -12.09 16.47
N LYS A 200 -4.28 -11.74 15.46
CA LYS A 200 -4.37 -12.50 14.19
C LYS A 200 -3.30 -12.05 13.19
N LEU A 201 -3.07 -10.75 13.09
CA LEU A 201 -2.20 -10.15 12.07
C LEU A 201 -0.72 -10.42 12.32
N VAL A 202 -0.25 -10.28 13.57
CA VAL A 202 1.18 -10.37 13.88
C VAL A 202 1.76 -11.75 13.53
N PRO A 203 1.12 -12.89 13.90
CA PRO A 203 1.60 -14.20 13.48
C PRO A 203 1.68 -14.38 11.96
N GLU A 204 0.69 -13.89 11.21
CA GLU A 204 0.69 -13.95 9.74
C GLU A 204 1.84 -13.12 9.13
N LEU A 205 2.16 -11.96 9.70
CA LEU A 205 3.30 -11.16 9.23
C LEU A 205 4.64 -11.83 9.52
N ILE A 206 4.79 -12.49 10.67
CA ILE A 206 5.98 -13.28 11.02
C ILE A 206 6.15 -14.45 10.05
N LYS A 207 5.08 -15.24 9.84
CA LYS A 207 5.06 -16.39 8.93
C LYS A 207 5.47 -16.02 7.51
N ASN A 208 5.09 -14.84 7.04
CA ASN A 208 5.41 -14.32 5.71
C ASN A 208 6.72 -13.51 5.67
N ASN A 209 7.55 -13.56 6.73
CA ASN A 209 8.83 -12.86 6.87
C ASN A 209 8.76 -11.34 6.57
N ASN A 210 7.65 -10.70 6.96
CA ASN A 210 7.35 -9.29 6.64
C ASN A 210 7.90 -8.33 7.72
N SER A 211 9.22 -8.33 7.96
CA SER A 211 9.86 -7.50 9.00
C SER A 211 9.55 -6.00 8.87
N ASN A 212 9.53 -5.48 7.65
CA ASN A 212 9.21 -4.07 7.40
C ASN A 212 7.78 -3.71 7.88
N LYS A 213 6.78 -4.55 7.56
CA LYS A 213 5.38 -4.30 7.96
C LYS A 213 5.21 -4.41 9.47
N LEU A 214 5.90 -5.37 10.11
CA LEU A 214 5.96 -5.49 11.57
C LEU A 214 6.56 -4.25 12.21
N ALA A 215 7.70 -3.78 11.70
CA ALA A 215 8.37 -2.60 12.25
C ALA A 215 7.46 -1.36 12.20
N ILE A 216 6.80 -1.14 11.06
CA ILE A 216 5.86 -0.03 10.90
C ILE A 216 4.69 -0.16 11.88
N LEU A 217 4.10 -1.34 11.99
CA LEU A 217 2.97 -1.59 12.90
C LEU A 217 3.35 -1.31 14.36
N PHE A 218 4.52 -1.79 14.79
CA PHE A 218 5.00 -1.54 16.16
C PHE A 218 5.34 -0.06 16.38
N ILE A 219 5.91 0.63 15.40
CA ILE A 219 6.08 2.08 15.49
C ILE A 219 4.73 2.78 15.70
N GLU A 220 3.68 2.40 14.95
CA GLU A 220 2.33 2.95 15.13
C GLU A 220 1.78 2.67 16.54
N PHE A 221 2.00 1.47 17.09
CA PHE A 221 1.63 1.15 18.47
C PHE A 221 2.29 2.09 19.46
N LEU A 222 3.60 2.28 19.34
CA LEU A 222 4.37 3.13 20.25
C LEU A 222 3.98 4.61 20.09
N VAL A 223 3.72 5.09 18.87
CA VAL A 223 3.20 6.45 18.63
C VAL A 223 1.85 6.66 19.34
N HIS A 224 0.98 5.65 19.35
CA HIS A 224 -0.29 5.69 20.05
C HIS A 224 -0.23 5.20 21.51
N LYS A 225 0.98 5.17 22.09
CA LYS A 225 1.25 4.81 23.49
C LYS A 225 0.78 3.40 23.90
N GLN A 226 0.68 2.49 22.94
CA GLN A 226 0.32 1.08 23.14
C GLN A 226 1.54 0.24 23.56
N TYR A 227 2.30 0.72 24.55
CA TYR A 227 3.57 0.12 24.96
C TYR A 227 3.38 -1.26 25.58
N TYR A 228 2.38 -1.42 26.44
CA TYR A 228 2.11 -2.69 27.13
C TYR A 228 1.64 -3.77 26.17
N LEU A 229 0.80 -3.43 25.18
CA LEU A 229 0.42 -4.37 24.12
C LEU A 229 1.64 -4.82 23.31
N ALA A 230 2.49 -3.87 22.90
CA ALA A 230 3.72 -4.19 22.18
C ALA A 230 4.63 -5.12 23.02
N LEU A 231 4.82 -4.82 24.32
CA LEU A 231 5.60 -5.66 25.22
C LEU A 231 4.99 -7.05 25.40
N GLN A 232 3.67 -7.14 25.53
CA GLN A 232 2.96 -8.42 25.63
C GLN A 232 3.22 -9.30 24.41
N LEU A 233 3.16 -8.74 23.19
CA LEU A 233 3.47 -9.48 21.96
C LEU A 233 4.93 -9.94 21.90
N PHE A 234 5.87 -9.11 22.35
CA PHE A 234 7.28 -9.52 22.45
C PHE A 234 7.52 -10.60 23.51
N LYS A 235 6.66 -10.70 24.53
CA LYS A 235 6.74 -11.72 25.60
C LYS A 235 5.89 -12.94 25.33
N ASP A 236 5.12 -12.95 24.24
CA ASP A 236 4.30 -14.10 23.86
C ASP A 236 5.18 -15.34 23.62
N HIS A 237 4.79 -16.47 24.22
CA HIS A 237 5.58 -17.70 24.17
C HIS A 237 5.68 -18.32 22.76
N ASN A 238 4.71 -18.06 21.89
CA ASN A 238 4.65 -18.65 20.56
C ASN A 238 5.36 -17.80 19.52
N ILE A 239 5.19 -16.47 19.56
CA ILE A 239 5.69 -15.56 18.53
C ILE A 239 6.82 -14.63 18.99
N GLY A 240 7.02 -14.46 20.31
CA GLY A 240 7.88 -13.41 20.87
C GLY A 240 9.34 -13.50 20.42
N ASN A 241 9.92 -14.70 20.36
CA ASN A 241 11.31 -14.89 19.94
C ASN A 241 11.51 -14.51 18.46
N GLN A 242 10.67 -15.03 17.56
CA GLN A 242 10.73 -14.69 16.13
C GLN A 242 10.48 -13.20 15.90
N LEU A 243 9.53 -12.62 16.62
CA LEU A 243 9.24 -11.19 16.55
C LEU A 243 10.46 -10.34 16.98
N LYS A 244 11.13 -10.71 18.08
CA LYS A 244 12.37 -10.06 18.52
C LYS A 244 13.48 -10.18 17.48
N ASP A 245 13.65 -11.34 16.86
CA ASP A 245 14.68 -11.53 15.82
C ASP A 245 14.43 -10.63 14.60
N MET A 246 13.15 -10.39 14.25
CA MET A 246 12.79 -9.56 13.10
C MET A 246 12.87 -8.05 13.35
N ILE A 247 12.53 -7.59 14.56
CA ILE A 247 12.40 -6.16 14.89
C ILE A 247 13.04 -5.78 16.24
N LYS A 248 14.20 -6.36 16.54
CA LYS A 248 14.94 -6.20 17.82
C LYS A 248 15.10 -4.76 18.33
N PRO A 249 15.42 -3.75 17.50
CA PRO A 249 15.50 -2.37 17.99
C PRO A 249 14.19 -1.88 18.62
N LEU A 250 13.04 -2.24 18.04
CA LEU A 250 11.74 -1.78 18.53
C LEU A 250 11.35 -2.47 19.85
N TYR A 251 11.87 -3.64 20.15
CA TYR A 251 11.74 -4.25 21.47
C TYR A 251 12.38 -3.37 22.55
N TYR A 252 13.65 -2.98 22.37
CA TYR A 252 14.34 -2.11 23.32
C TYR A 252 13.68 -0.73 23.45
N VAL A 253 13.22 -0.17 22.34
CA VAL A 253 12.46 1.09 22.36
C VAL A 253 11.17 0.92 23.17
N THR A 254 10.46 -0.20 23.01
CA THR A 254 9.23 -0.51 23.76
C THR A 254 9.49 -0.57 25.25
N VAL A 255 10.52 -1.30 25.68
CA VAL A 255 10.92 -1.41 27.10
C VAL A 255 11.27 -0.03 27.66
N GLY A 256 12.04 0.78 26.92
CA GLY A 256 12.44 2.12 27.33
C GLY A 256 11.32 3.17 27.37
N PHE A 257 10.10 2.84 26.93
CA PHE A 257 8.90 3.68 27.13
C PHE A 257 8.07 3.28 28.37
N ILE A 258 8.39 2.16 29.02
CA ILE A 258 7.65 1.64 30.18
C ILE A 258 8.48 1.90 31.44
N PRO A 259 8.05 2.81 32.34
CA PRO A 259 8.76 3.08 33.58
C PRO A 259 8.93 1.78 34.40
N GLY A 260 10.16 1.52 34.86
CA GLY A 260 10.45 0.34 35.69
C GLY A 260 10.74 -0.95 34.90
N ALA A 261 10.37 -1.04 33.63
CA ALA A 261 10.63 -2.26 32.82
C ALA A 261 12.13 -2.49 32.57
N GLU A 262 12.92 -1.42 32.59
CA GLU A 262 14.39 -1.42 32.47
C GLU A 262 15.07 -2.24 33.57
N TYR A 263 14.47 -2.28 34.77
CA TYR A 263 14.99 -3.00 35.94
C TYR A 263 14.52 -4.47 36.00
N VAL A 264 13.43 -4.80 35.31
CA VAL A 264 12.99 -6.21 35.16
C VAL A 264 13.85 -6.95 34.13
N GLU A 265 14.55 -6.20 33.25
CA GLU A 265 15.38 -6.72 32.18
C GLU A 265 16.88 -6.41 32.38
N GLU A 266 17.36 -6.43 33.63
CA GLU A 266 18.73 -6.11 34.09
C GLU A 266 19.92 -6.69 33.27
N LEU A 267 19.69 -7.59 32.31
CA LEU A 267 20.69 -8.24 31.47
C LEU A 267 20.65 -7.85 29.97
N LEU A 268 19.72 -7.01 29.54
CA LEU A 268 19.52 -6.70 28.12
C LEU A 268 20.04 -5.31 27.76
N LYS A 269 21.37 -5.14 27.80
CA LYS A 269 22.00 -4.03 27.07
C LYS A 269 21.94 -4.33 25.57
N PRO A 270 21.37 -3.45 24.72
CA PRO A 270 21.48 -3.63 23.28
C PRO A 270 22.96 -3.65 22.90
N GLY A 271 23.33 -4.46 21.91
CA GLY A 271 24.67 -4.38 21.33
C GLY A 271 24.88 -2.98 20.74
N ARG A 272 26.13 -2.51 20.71
CA ARG A 272 26.49 -1.16 20.23
C ARG A 272 25.95 -0.89 18.82
N GLU A 273 25.83 -1.93 17.99
CA GLU A 273 25.29 -1.88 16.64
C GLU A 273 23.81 -1.46 16.57
N LEU A 274 23.06 -1.56 17.67
CA LEU A 274 21.63 -1.21 17.73
C LEU A 274 21.38 0.17 18.36
N GLU A 275 22.35 0.77 19.05
CA GLU A 275 22.16 2.00 19.83
C GLU A 275 21.64 3.16 18.98
N GLU A 276 22.23 3.37 17.80
CA GLU A 276 21.82 4.44 16.89
C GLU A 276 20.40 4.23 16.36
N ASN A 277 20.06 2.99 15.96
CA ASN A 277 18.71 2.66 15.48
C ASN A 277 17.66 2.87 16.59
N ILE A 278 17.95 2.43 17.82
CA ILE A 278 17.07 2.60 18.98
C ILE A 278 16.84 4.09 19.24
N LYS A 279 17.90 4.90 19.22
CA LYS A 279 17.83 6.35 19.40
C LYS A 279 16.95 7.00 18.32
N GLN A 280 17.21 6.70 17.05
CA GLN A 280 16.44 7.24 15.93
C GLN A 280 14.95 6.88 16.01
N PHE A 281 14.63 5.62 16.32
CA PHE A 281 13.24 5.21 16.50
C PHE A 281 12.58 5.93 17.68
N LYS A 282 13.26 6.05 18.82
CA LYS A 282 12.74 6.74 20.00
C LYS A 282 12.44 8.21 19.71
N GLU A 283 13.38 8.92 19.08
CA GLU A 283 13.22 10.33 18.67
C GLU A 283 12.04 10.49 17.70
N TYR A 284 11.98 9.64 16.67
CA TYR A 284 10.88 9.65 15.71
C TYR A 284 9.51 9.43 16.38
N ILE A 285 9.40 8.44 17.26
CA ILE A 285 8.16 8.12 17.97
C ILE A 285 7.74 9.30 18.87
N GLN A 286 8.67 9.88 19.63
CA GLN A 286 8.39 11.03 20.49
C GLN A 286 7.98 12.27 19.68
N GLU A 287 8.57 12.51 18.51
CA GLU A 287 8.15 13.59 17.62
C GLU A 287 6.71 13.38 17.14
N LYS A 288 6.37 12.16 16.71
CA LYS A 288 5.01 11.84 16.25
C LYS A 288 3.97 11.91 17.36
N GLN A 289 4.32 11.49 18.58
CA GLN A 289 3.42 11.59 19.73
C GLN A 289 2.91 13.01 19.97
N LYS A 290 3.75 14.04 19.78
CA LYS A 290 3.37 15.46 19.93
C LYS A 290 2.30 15.94 18.94
N VAL A 291 2.12 15.21 17.83
CA VAL A 291 1.08 15.51 16.83
C VAL A 291 -0.27 14.93 17.26
N TYR A 292 -0.25 13.85 18.04
CA TYR A 292 -1.46 13.14 18.49
C TYR A 292 -1.89 13.48 19.92
N TYR A 293 -0.98 13.97 20.77
CA TYR A 293 -1.18 14.28 22.19
C TYR A 293 -0.45 15.57 22.57
#